data_AF-A0A221P3W4-F1
#
_entry.id   AF-A0A221P3W4-F1
#
_cell.length_a   1.000
_cell.length_b   1.000
_cell.length_c   1.000
_cell.angle_alpha   90.00
_cell.angle_beta   90.00
_cell.angle_gamma   90.00
#
_symmetry.space_group_name_H-M   'P 1'
#
loop_
_entity.id
_entity.type
_entity.pdbx_description
1 polymer ?
#
loop_
_entity_poly.entity_id
_entity_poly.type
_entity_poly.pdbx_seq_one_letter_code
_entity_poly.pdbx_strand_id
1 'polypeptide(L)'
;MPAESTPAGGEPSEGGPRRVARVVLLDPADRILLLRGHEPDDPSDTWWFTPGGGVEGVETRAQAALRELFEETGITGVDLGPVLWRRRCSFPFAGLRWDQDEWYYLARTTRTAVAATGLTELERRSVAGARWWTCQELSRAHETVYPTRLAELLRTLLDEGPPASPVTLNTEIV
;
A
#
# COMPACT_ATOMS: atom_id res chain seq x y z
N MET A 1 32.95 -5.20 20.04
CA MET A 1 32.06 -4.73 18.97
C MET A 1 31.23 -5.91 18.47
N PRO A 2 30.04 -6.18 19.01
CA PRO A 2 29.06 -6.96 18.30
C PRO A 2 28.22 -6.03 17.42
N ALA A 3 27.90 -6.47 16.21
CA ALA A 3 26.99 -5.79 15.30
C ALA A 3 25.56 -5.91 15.86
N GLU A 4 24.97 -4.79 16.26
CA GLU A 4 23.54 -4.70 16.52
C GLU A 4 22.80 -4.90 15.19
N SER A 5 22.07 -6.01 15.11
CA SER A 5 21.09 -6.22 14.05
C SER A 5 19.84 -5.44 14.44
N THR A 6 19.60 -4.31 13.79
CA THR A 6 18.37 -3.53 13.93
C THR A 6 17.17 -4.40 13.56
N PRO A 7 16.10 -4.47 14.36
CA PRO A 7 14.89 -5.15 13.93
C PRO A 7 14.20 -4.31 12.84
N ALA A 8 14.17 -4.85 11.62
CA ALA A 8 13.33 -4.35 10.53
C ALA A 8 11.90 -4.86 10.76
N GLY A 9 11.08 -4.03 11.37
CA GLY A 9 9.68 -4.28 11.68
C GLY A 9 9.19 -3.15 12.56
N GLY A 10 8.52 -2.17 11.96
CA GLY A 10 8.06 -0.98 12.68
C GLY A 10 7.16 -1.38 13.85
N GLU A 11 7.67 -1.28 15.07
CA GLU A 11 6.88 -1.49 16.28
C GLU A 11 5.73 -0.46 16.36
N PRO A 12 4.58 -0.81 16.95
CA PRO A 12 3.52 0.17 17.23
C PRO A 12 4.09 1.27 18.12
N SER A 13 4.23 2.48 17.58
CA SER A 13 4.83 3.61 18.30
C SER A 13 3.91 4.11 19.41
N GLU A 14 4.44 4.33 20.61
CA GLU A 14 3.80 5.07 21.72
C GLU A 14 3.60 6.60 21.42
N GLY A 15 3.49 6.99 20.13
CA GLY A 15 3.63 8.37 19.66
C GLY A 15 2.59 8.84 18.64
N GLY A 16 1.47 8.12 18.50
CA GLY A 16 0.42 8.42 17.52
C GLY A 16 0.43 7.48 16.31
N PRO A 17 -0.48 7.68 15.34
CA PRO A 17 -0.64 6.75 14.22
C PRO A 17 0.64 6.70 13.37
N ARG A 18 1.05 5.50 12.97
CA ARG A 18 2.18 5.27 12.07
C ARG A 18 1.94 6.02 10.77
N ARG A 19 2.91 6.84 10.37
CA ARG A 19 2.86 7.56 9.10
C ARG A 19 3.12 6.58 7.96
N VAL A 20 2.17 6.41 7.05
CA VAL A 20 2.24 5.45 5.95
C VAL A 20 2.07 6.16 4.61
N ALA A 21 2.77 5.67 3.60
CA ALA A 21 2.63 6.10 2.22
C ALA A 21 2.25 4.89 1.36
N ARG A 22 1.18 5.04 0.59
CA ARG A 22 0.61 4.04 -0.31
C ARG A 22 0.74 4.51 -1.75
N VAL A 23 0.89 3.59 -2.69
CA VAL A 23 1.03 3.91 -4.11
C VAL A 23 -0.14 3.35 -4.92
N VAL A 24 -0.90 4.24 -5.54
CA VAL A 24 -1.86 3.91 -6.59
C VAL A 24 -1.09 3.88 -7.89
N LEU A 25 -0.48 2.73 -8.18
CA LEU A 25 0.35 2.53 -9.36
C LEU A 25 -0.51 2.08 -10.54
N LEU A 26 -0.54 2.88 -11.61
CA LEU A 26 -1.27 2.57 -12.84
C LEU A 26 -0.30 2.21 -13.98
N ASP A 27 -0.64 1.18 -14.75
CA ASP A 27 0.04 0.85 -15.99
C ASP A 27 -0.55 1.62 -17.20
N PRO A 28 -0.03 1.44 -18.44
CA PRO A 28 -0.55 2.15 -19.62
C PRO A 28 -1.97 1.73 -20.03
N ALA A 29 -2.51 0.65 -19.45
CA ALA A 29 -3.86 0.18 -19.67
C ALA A 29 -4.80 0.56 -18.50
N ASP A 30 -4.37 1.50 -17.64
CA ASP A 30 -5.10 1.97 -16.47
C ASP A 30 -5.50 0.85 -15.48
N ARG A 31 -4.68 -0.21 -15.42
CA ARG A 31 -4.79 -1.23 -14.38
C ARG A 31 -4.02 -0.79 -13.16
N ILE A 32 -4.57 -1.03 -11.98
CA ILE A 32 -3.91 -0.78 -10.70
C ILE A 32 -3.15 -2.02 -10.21
N LEU A 33 -1.92 -1.85 -9.72
CA LEU A 33 -1.19 -2.92 -9.04
C LEU A 33 -1.66 -3.06 -7.60
N LEU A 34 -2.05 -4.28 -7.20
CA LEU A 34 -2.34 -4.64 -5.83
C LEU A 34 -1.49 -5.83 -5.39
N LEU A 35 -1.19 -5.88 -4.09
CA LEU A 35 -0.53 -6.98 -3.39
C LEU A 35 -1.57 -7.78 -2.63
N ARG A 36 -1.40 -9.10 -2.58
CA ARG A 36 -2.25 -10.01 -1.82
C ARG A 36 -1.60 -10.33 -0.48
N GLY A 37 -2.25 -9.88 0.59
CA GLY A 37 -1.89 -10.18 1.98
C GLY A 37 -2.70 -11.33 2.54
N HIS A 38 -2.22 -11.89 3.64
CA HIS A 38 -2.96 -12.75 4.55
C HIS A 38 -2.46 -12.61 5.98
N GLU A 39 -3.28 -13.02 6.96
CA GLU A 39 -2.87 -13.08 8.35
C GLU A 39 -1.79 -14.17 8.50
N PRO A 40 -0.61 -13.87 9.09
CA PRO A 40 0.45 -14.87 9.24
C PRO A 40 0.01 -16.16 9.94
N ASP A 41 -0.92 -16.04 10.90
CA ASP A 41 -1.44 -17.16 11.68
C ASP A 41 -2.71 -17.80 11.06
N ASP A 42 -3.32 -17.16 10.05
CA ASP A 42 -4.45 -17.70 9.28
C ASP A 42 -4.34 -17.35 7.78
N PRO A 43 -3.69 -18.20 6.96
CA PRO A 43 -3.53 -17.98 5.53
C PRO A 43 -4.83 -17.98 4.71
N SER A 44 -5.97 -18.32 5.32
CA SER A 44 -7.28 -18.25 4.65
C SER A 44 -7.90 -16.85 4.73
N ASP A 45 -7.53 -16.06 5.73
CA ASP A 45 -7.91 -14.65 5.84
C ASP A 45 -7.03 -13.81 4.92
N THR A 46 -7.53 -13.48 3.73
CA THR A 46 -6.77 -12.81 2.66
C THR A 46 -7.41 -11.50 2.24
N TRP A 47 -6.58 -10.53 1.87
CA TRP A 47 -7.02 -9.24 1.35
C TRP A 47 -6.06 -8.71 0.29
N TRP A 48 -6.53 -7.76 -0.51
CA TRP A 48 -5.72 -7.01 -1.44
C TRP A 48 -5.52 -5.57 -0.97
N PHE A 49 -4.33 -5.04 -1.18
CA PHE A 49 -3.97 -3.67 -0.79
C PHE A 49 -2.96 -3.09 -1.77
N THR A 50 -2.79 -1.77 -1.75
CA THR A 50 -1.79 -1.09 -2.58
C THR A 50 -0.38 -1.26 -2.02
N PRO A 51 0.66 -1.31 -2.88
CA PRO A 51 2.04 -1.23 -2.42
C PRO A 51 2.26 0.00 -1.54
N GLY A 52 3.16 -0.14 -0.58
CA GLY A 52 3.56 0.95 0.31
C GLY A 52 3.63 0.54 1.77
N GLY A 53 4.36 1.33 2.54
CA GLY A 53 4.66 1.07 3.93
C GLY A 53 4.95 2.34 4.73
N GLY A 54 5.61 2.16 5.86
CA GLY A 54 5.76 3.24 6.85
C GLY A 54 6.94 4.13 6.55
N VAL A 55 6.84 5.36 7.02
CA VAL A 55 7.96 6.30 7.03
C VAL A 55 9.00 5.86 8.06
N GLU A 56 10.24 5.71 7.61
CA GLU A 56 11.40 5.35 8.42
C GLU A 56 12.35 6.54 8.65
N GLY A 57 12.80 6.71 9.89
CA GLY A 57 13.73 7.76 10.27
C GLY A 57 13.24 9.17 9.88
N VAL A 58 14.01 9.83 9.01
CA VAL A 58 13.76 11.22 8.57
C VAL A 58 13.18 11.32 7.15
N GLU A 59 12.80 10.19 6.54
CA GLU A 59 12.28 10.21 5.19
C GLU A 59 10.93 10.94 5.10
N THR A 60 10.66 11.50 3.92
CA THR A 60 9.34 12.01 3.58
C THR A 60 8.43 10.85 3.15
N ARG A 61 7.11 11.04 3.22
CA ARG A 61 6.15 10.05 2.69
C ARG A 61 6.36 9.73 1.21
N ALA A 62 6.78 10.71 0.41
CA ALA A 62 7.10 10.48 -0.99
C ALA A 62 8.33 9.57 -1.16
N GLN A 63 9.35 9.75 -0.32
CA GLN A 63 10.52 8.85 -0.31
C GLN A 63 10.14 7.44 0.16
N ALA A 64 9.33 7.32 1.22
CA ALA A 64 8.80 6.05 1.68
C ALA A 64 8.01 5.33 0.57
N ALA A 65 7.10 6.03 -0.12
CA ALA A 65 6.32 5.47 -1.23
C ALA A 65 7.21 4.88 -2.34
N LEU A 66 8.29 5.56 -2.71
CA LEU A 66 9.21 5.10 -3.75
C LEU A 66 10.09 3.93 -3.28
N ARG A 67 10.58 3.98 -2.03
CA ARG A 67 11.36 2.90 -1.41
C ARG A 67 10.54 1.62 -1.33
N GLU A 68 9.36 1.71 -0.74
CA GLU A 68 8.45 0.56 -0.54
C GLU A 68 8.00 -0.03 -1.88
N LEU A 69 7.65 0.83 -2.86
CA LEU A 69 7.32 0.35 -4.19
C LEU A 69 8.47 -0.46 -4.80
N PHE A 70 9.71 0.01 -4.65
CA PHE A 70 10.87 -0.72 -5.11
C PHE A 70 11.06 -2.04 -4.34
N GLU A 71 11.01 -2.01 -3.01
CA GLU A 71 11.24 -3.20 -2.17
C GLU A 71 10.20 -4.31 -2.41
N GLU A 72 8.92 -3.93 -2.50
CA GLU A 72 7.81 -4.88 -2.64
C GLU A 72 7.61 -5.37 -4.08
N THR A 73 8.01 -4.58 -5.08
CA THR A 73 7.64 -4.87 -6.48
C THR A 73 8.81 -4.88 -7.48
N GLY A 74 9.98 -4.36 -7.09
CA GLY A 74 11.13 -4.16 -7.97
C GLY A 74 10.95 -3.04 -8.99
N ILE A 75 9.81 -2.34 -9.01
CA ILE A 75 9.50 -1.30 -9.99
C ILE A 75 10.24 -0.01 -9.60
N THR A 76 10.96 0.56 -10.57
CA THR A 76 11.71 1.81 -10.43
C THR A 76 11.48 2.73 -11.63
N GLY A 77 11.89 3.99 -11.52
CA GLY A 77 11.74 4.98 -12.58
C GLY A 77 10.30 5.43 -12.79
N VAL A 78 9.49 5.38 -11.74
CA VAL A 78 8.13 5.91 -11.73
C VAL A 78 8.17 7.40 -11.43
N ASP A 79 7.30 8.16 -12.08
CA ASP A 79 7.02 9.53 -11.68
C ASP A 79 5.94 9.51 -10.60
N LEU A 80 6.26 10.04 -9.42
CA LEU A 80 5.33 10.10 -8.30
C LEU A 80 4.52 11.39 -8.43
N GLY A 81 3.24 11.21 -8.77
CA GLY A 81 2.27 12.29 -8.91
C GLY A 81 1.73 12.79 -7.57
N PRO A 82 0.58 13.50 -7.61
CA PRO A 82 0.01 14.11 -6.42
C PRO A 82 -0.51 13.07 -5.42
N VAL A 83 -0.72 13.53 -4.19
CA VAL A 83 -1.49 12.79 -3.19
C VAL A 83 -2.96 12.82 -3.59
N LEU A 84 -3.53 11.65 -3.84
CA LEU A 84 -4.94 11.47 -4.18
C LEU A 84 -5.80 11.49 -2.92
N TRP A 85 -5.44 10.67 -1.94
CA TRP A 85 -6.28 10.36 -0.80
C TRP A 85 -5.50 10.33 0.50
N ARG A 86 -6.19 10.59 1.61
CA ARG A 86 -5.69 10.40 2.97
C ARG A 86 -6.66 9.55 3.75
N ARG A 87 -6.17 8.56 4.49
CA ARG A 87 -7.00 7.66 5.32
C ARG A 87 -6.34 7.48 6.67
N ARG A 88 -7.12 7.52 7.73
CA ARG A 88 -6.72 6.96 9.02
C ARG A 88 -7.38 5.60 9.17
N CYS A 89 -6.63 4.57 9.55
CA CYS A 89 -7.21 3.26 9.81
C CYS A 89 -6.59 2.62 11.05
N SER A 90 -7.36 1.71 11.66
CA SER A 90 -6.92 0.89 12.78
C SER A 90 -7.37 -0.54 12.54
N PHE A 91 -6.45 -1.51 12.55
CA PHE A 91 -6.78 -2.91 12.28
C PHE A 91 -5.86 -3.88 13.04
N PRO A 92 -6.33 -5.07 13.42
CA PRO A 92 -5.47 -6.14 13.93
C PRO A 92 -4.67 -6.78 12.78
N PHE A 93 -3.38 -7.02 12.99
CA PHE A 93 -2.53 -7.78 12.08
C PHE A 93 -1.28 -8.29 12.80
N ALA A 94 -0.92 -9.55 12.57
CA ALA A 94 0.21 -10.23 13.21
C ALA A 94 0.15 -10.16 14.75
N GLY A 95 -1.05 -10.33 15.32
CA GLY A 95 -1.30 -10.26 16.76
C GLY A 95 -1.18 -8.86 17.39
N LEU A 96 -0.95 -7.82 16.59
CA LEU A 96 -0.82 -6.43 17.05
C LEU A 96 -1.94 -5.56 16.48
N ARG A 97 -2.29 -4.49 17.18
CA ARG A 97 -3.17 -3.44 16.65
C ARG A 97 -2.33 -2.37 15.95
N TRP A 98 -2.60 -2.16 14.67
CA TRP A 98 -1.92 -1.16 13.85
C TRP A 98 -2.79 0.06 13.68
N ASP A 99 -2.28 1.23 14.08
CA ASP A 99 -2.90 2.53 13.79
C ASP A 99 -2.08 3.25 12.73
N GLN A 100 -2.70 3.61 11.61
CA GLN A 100 -2.01 4.20 10.46
C GLN A 100 -2.65 5.51 10.00
N ASP A 101 -1.81 6.48 9.61
CA ASP A 101 -2.14 7.70 8.87
C ASP A 101 -1.54 7.58 7.47
N GLU A 102 -2.36 7.06 6.55
CA GLU A 102 -2.00 6.66 5.19
C GLU A 102 -2.25 7.77 4.18
N TRP A 103 -1.26 8.02 3.33
CA TRP A 103 -1.36 8.93 2.19
C TRP A 103 -1.17 8.16 0.89
N TYR A 104 -2.11 8.28 -0.04
CA TYR A 104 -2.12 7.55 -1.31
C TYR A 104 -1.60 8.46 -2.41
N TYR A 105 -0.46 8.11 -3.00
CA TYR A 105 0.16 8.83 -4.11
C TYR A 105 -0.21 8.18 -5.44
N LEU A 106 -0.52 8.99 -6.44
CA LEU A 106 -0.62 8.50 -7.82
C LEU A 106 0.78 8.21 -8.36
N ALA A 107 0.96 7.10 -9.05
CA ALA A 107 2.15 6.85 -9.88
C ALA A 107 1.73 6.21 -11.19
N ARG A 108 2.52 6.43 -12.25
CA ARG A 108 2.38 5.72 -13.52
C ARG A 108 3.67 5.01 -13.90
N THR A 109 3.55 3.85 -14.52
CA THR A 109 4.69 3.04 -14.99
C THR A 109 4.38 2.40 -16.34
N THR A 110 5.43 2.09 -17.11
CA THR A 110 5.36 1.20 -18.28
C THR A 110 5.85 -0.21 -17.96
N ARG A 111 6.36 -0.44 -16.74
CA ARG A 111 6.86 -1.75 -16.27
C ARG A 111 5.76 -2.49 -15.52
N THR A 112 5.37 -3.65 -16.04
CA THR A 112 4.33 -4.50 -15.44
C THR A 112 4.88 -5.77 -14.79
N ALA A 113 6.14 -6.10 -15.04
CA ALA A 113 6.81 -7.22 -14.37
C ALA A 113 7.08 -6.84 -12.91
N VAL A 114 6.59 -7.68 -12.00
CA VAL A 114 6.72 -7.49 -10.55
C VAL A 114 7.64 -8.58 -10.01
N ALA A 115 8.66 -8.17 -9.28
CA ALA A 115 9.57 -9.07 -8.57
C ALA A 115 9.96 -8.38 -7.27
N ALA A 116 9.47 -8.88 -6.14
CA ALA A 116 9.82 -8.34 -4.84
C ALA A 116 11.32 -8.51 -4.58
N THR A 117 12.00 -7.45 -4.12
CA THR A 117 13.46 -7.43 -3.95
C THR A 117 13.91 -7.21 -2.51
N GLY A 118 13.03 -6.70 -1.65
CA GLY A 118 13.42 -6.21 -0.32
C GLY A 118 12.39 -6.43 0.78
N LEU A 119 11.50 -7.42 0.65
CA LEU A 119 10.47 -7.69 1.66
C LEU A 119 11.07 -7.87 3.05
N THR A 120 10.43 -7.24 4.04
CA THR A 120 10.68 -7.49 5.46
C THR A 120 10.33 -8.93 5.82
N GLU A 121 10.75 -9.38 7.01
CA GLU A 121 10.41 -10.73 7.45
C GLU A 121 8.90 -10.93 7.63
N LEU A 122 8.20 -9.89 8.10
CA LEU A 122 6.75 -9.94 8.24
C LEU A 122 6.05 -10.06 6.89
N GLU A 123 6.47 -9.27 5.90
CA GLU A 123 5.91 -9.31 4.55
C GLU A 123 6.20 -10.64 3.84
N ARG A 124 7.40 -11.22 4.01
CA ARG A 124 7.69 -12.56 3.47
C ARG A 124 6.74 -13.63 3.96
N ARG A 125 6.21 -13.49 5.18
CA ARG A 125 5.25 -14.43 5.77
C ARG A 125 3.79 -14.13 5.46
N SER A 126 3.48 -12.93 4.95
CA SER A 126 2.09 -12.45 4.81
C SER A 126 1.73 -12.01 3.39
N VAL A 127 2.69 -11.72 2.52
CA VAL A 127 2.44 -11.33 1.13
C VAL A 127 2.54 -12.56 0.23
N ALA A 128 1.42 -12.94 -0.36
CA ALA A 128 1.27 -14.14 -1.19
C ALA A 128 1.38 -13.89 -2.70
N GLY A 129 1.37 -12.63 -3.14
CA GLY A 129 1.55 -12.30 -4.55
C GLY A 129 1.13 -10.89 -4.93
N ALA A 130 1.16 -10.60 -6.23
CA ALA A 130 0.79 -9.32 -6.80
C ALA A 130 -0.01 -9.51 -8.09
N ARG A 131 -0.93 -8.59 -8.38
CA ARG A 131 -1.76 -8.63 -9.59
C ARG A 131 -2.12 -7.22 -10.04
N TRP A 132 -2.16 -7.04 -11.36
CA TRP A 132 -2.75 -5.87 -12.01
C TRP A 132 -4.26 -6.08 -12.17
N TRP A 133 -5.05 -5.13 -11.69
CA TRP A 133 -6.50 -5.15 -11.71
C TRP A 133 -7.07 -4.00 -12.54
N THR A 134 -8.03 -4.29 -13.40
CA THR A 134 -8.88 -3.25 -13.98
C THR A 134 -9.90 -2.75 -12.96
N CYS A 135 -10.40 -1.52 -13.14
CA CYS A 135 -11.53 -1.02 -12.34
C CYS A 135 -12.76 -1.95 -12.43
N GLN A 136 -13.01 -2.53 -13.61
CA GLN A 136 -14.12 -3.47 -13.82
C GLN A 136 -13.96 -4.76 -13.00
N GLU A 137 -12.77 -5.37 -13.00
CA GLU A 137 -12.48 -6.54 -12.16
C GLU A 137 -12.66 -6.23 -10.67
N LEU A 138 -12.15 -5.09 -10.19
CA LEU A 138 -12.33 -4.70 -8.78
C LEU A 138 -13.80 -4.54 -8.40
N SER A 139 -14.61 -3.91 -9.26
CA SER A 139 -16.05 -3.75 -9.00
C SER A 139 -16.86 -5.05 -8.96
N ARG A 140 -16.28 -6.16 -9.48
CA ARG A 140 -16.90 -7.49 -9.51
C ARG A 140 -16.22 -8.47 -8.57
N ALA A 141 -15.13 -8.07 -7.94
CA ALA A 141 -14.38 -8.90 -7.02
C ALA A 141 -15.25 -9.24 -5.81
N HIS A 142 -15.13 -10.48 -5.35
CA HIS A 142 -15.70 -10.92 -4.08
C HIS A 142 -14.63 -10.96 -2.99
N GLU A 143 -13.37 -10.79 -3.37
CA GLU A 143 -12.23 -10.69 -2.47
C GLU A 143 -12.26 -9.37 -1.69
N THR A 144 -11.76 -9.42 -0.45
CA THR A 144 -11.56 -8.21 0.37
C THR A 144 -10.48 -7.34 -0.26
N VAL A 145 -10.81 -6.07 -0.51
CA VAL A 145 -9.86 -5.07 -1.02
C VAL A 145 -9.88 -3.86 -0.12
N TYR A 146 -8.71 -3.37 0.27
CA TYR A 146 -8.55 -2.15 1.04
C TYR A 146 -7.87 -1.05 0.21
N PRO A 147 -8.36 0.21 0.29
CA PRO A 147 -9.57 0.64 1.00
C PRO A 147 -10.85 0.04 0.43
N THR A 148 -11.91 -0.11 1.24
CA THR A 148 -13.14 -0.84 0.82
C THR A 148 -13.81 -0.22 -0.40
N ARG A 149 -13.64 1.10 -0.58
CA ARG A 149 -14.17 1.86 -1.72
C ARG A 149 -13.18 2.02 -2.88
N LEU A 150 -12.10 1.23 -2.93
CA LEU A 150 -11.04 1.40 -3.92
C LEU A 150 -11.56 1.34 -5.36
N ALA A 151 -12.53 0.46 -5.66
CA ALA A 151 -13.11 0.36 -7.00
C ALA A 151 -13.81 1.65 -7.44
N GLU A 152 -14.56 2.30 -6.54
CA GLU A 152 -15.24 3.58 -6.79
C GLU A 152 -14.22 4.71 -6.94
N LEU A 153 -13.26 4.78 -6.02
CA LEU A 153 -12.20 5.79 -6.03
C LEU A 153 -11.34 5.72 -7.30
N LEU A 154 -11.00 4.51 -7.73
CA LEU A 154 -10.27 4.29 -8.98
C LEU A 154 -11.11 4.71 -10.19
N ARG A 155 -12.42 4.42 -10.20
CA ARG A 155 -13.30 4.87 -11.29
C ARG A 155 -13.30 6.38 -11.42
N THR A 156 -13.55 7.10 -10.32
CA THR A 156 -13.53 8.57 -10.30
C THR A 156 -12.17 9.12 -10.75
N LEU A 157 -11.07 8.52 -10.29
CA LEU A 157 -9.71 8.91 -10.72
C LEU A 157 -9.50 8.77 -12.24
N LEU A 158 -10.02 7.70 -12.84
CA LEU A 158 -9.87 7.45 -14.28
C LEU A 158 -10.79 8.33 -15.13
N ASP A 159 -11.99 8.61 -14.65
CA ASP A 159 -13.00 9.41 -15.37
C ASP A 159 -12.74 10.92 -15.25
N GLU A 160 -12.35 11.38 -14.07
CA GLU A 160 -12.24 12.81 -13.73
C GLU A 160 -10.78 13.28 -13.57
N GLY A 161 -9.84 12.35 -13.45
CA GLY A 161 -8.43 12.63 -13.16
C GLY A 161 -8.13 12.78 -11.66
N PRO A 162 -6.87 13.10 -11.31
CA PRO A 162 -6.47 13.31 -9.92
C PRO A 162 -7.19 14.54 -9.34
N PRO A 163 -7.66 14.49 -8.08
CA PRO A 163 -8.36 15.61 -7.47
C PRO A 163 -7.43 16.81 -7.28
N ALA A 164 -7.98 18.02 -7.32
CA ALA A 164 -7.22 19.26 -7.13
C ALA A 164 -6.58 19.37 -5.73
N SER A 165 -7.13 18.67 -4.75
CA SER A 165 -6.61 18.56 -3.39
C SER A 165 -6.89 17.16 -2.83
N PRO A 166 -6.06 16.65 -1.89
CA PRO A 166 -6.22 15.29 -1.37
C PRO A 166 -7.58 15.10 -0.69
N VAL A 167 -8.29 14.03 -1.06
CA VAL A 167 -9.58 13.68 -0.46
C VAL A 167 -9.37 12.87 0.80
N THR A 168 -9.98 13.28 1.91
CA THR A 168 -9.98 12.49 3.16
C THR A 168 -11.02 11.38 3.04
N LEU A 169 -10.57 10.13 3.12
CA LEU A 169 -11.42 8.96 3.17
C LEU A 169 -11.91 8.72 4.61
N ASN A 170 -13.06 8.07 4.74
CA ASN A 170 -13.60 7.71 6.05
C ASN A 170 -12.61 6.81 6.81
N THR A 171 -12.56 6.99 8.12
CA THR A 171 -11.77 6.13 8.99
C THR A 171 -12.33 4.72 8.96
N GLU A 172 -11.48 3.74 8.63
CA GLU A 172 -11.82 2.33 8.70
C GLU A 172 -11.19 1.74 9.96
N ILE A 173 -12.04 1.29 10.88
CA ILE A 173 -11.63 0.55 12.09
C ILE A 173 -12.16 -0.87 11.89
N VAL A 174 -11.23 -1.81 11.78
CA VAL A 174 -11.51 -3.25 11.72
C VAL A 174 -11.23 -3.86 13.09
#